data_AF-A0A1Y1L1Y8-F1
#
_entry.id   AF-A0A1Y1L1Y8-F1
#
_cell.length_a   1.000
_cell.length_b   1.000
_cell.length_c   1.000
_cell.angle_alpha   90.00
_cell.angle_beta   90.00
_cell.angle_gamma   90.00
#
_symmetry.space_group_name_H-M   'P 1'
#
loop_
_entity.id
_entity.type
_entity.pdbx_description
1 polymer ?
#
loop_
_entity_poly.entity_id
_entity_poly.type
_entity_poly.pdbx_seq_one_letter_code
_entity_poly.pdbx_strand_id
1 'polypeptide(L)'
;AGAPPKTTPTKSTVKALPTVRDHTTDQLNPAGDEYLPREIDEFGEKKVMPNGQLLGNRTYRCRTFLVPNRGDKLFMLATECARVLGYRDSYLLFNKNRSLFKIIASQAEKDDLVQQEILPFSYRSRQIAIVTARSMFRQFGSRVIENGRRVRDDYWETKARKQGFTE
;
A
#
# COMPACT_ATOMS: atom_id res chain seq x y z
N ALA A 1 56.02 -12.09 8.16
CA ALA A 1 54.82 -12.31 7.35
C ALA A 1 53.66 -11.54 7.98
N GLY A 2 53.26 -10.42 7.39
CA GLY A 2 52.12 -9.61 7.88
C GLY A 2 50.81 -10.12 7.26
N ALA A 3 49.78 -10.32 8.08
CA ALA A 3 48.47 -10.73 7.60
C ALA A 3 47.84 -9.63 6.70
N PRO A 4 47.09 -10.00 5.65
CA PRO A 4 46.48 -9.03 4.76
C PRO A 4 45.33 -8.27 5.46
N PRO A 5 45.10 -6.99 5.13
CA PRO A 5 44.02 -6.23 5.73
C PRO A 5 42.65 -6.77 5.26
N LYS A 6 41.77 -7.04 6.23
CA LYS A 6 40.38 -7.42 5.96
C LYS A 6 39.65 -6.25 5.31
N THR A 7 39.11 -6.46 4.12
CA THR A 7 38.19 -5.53 3.46
C THR A 7 36.87 -5.50 4.22
N THR A 8 36.54 -4.34 4.78
CA THR A 8 35.25 -4.08 5.40
C THR A 8 34.19 -3.99 4.29
N PRO A 9 33.09 -4.75 4.32
CA PRO A 9 32.05 -4.61 3.32
C PRO A 9 31.39 -3.23 3.49
N THR A 10 31.56 -2.38 2.48
CA THR A 10 30.84 -1.11 2.34
C THR A 10 29.36 -1.44 2.26
N LYS A 11 28.67 -1.26 3.39
CA LYS A 11 27.22 -1.34 3.47
C LYS A 11 26.69 -0.21 2.60
N SER A 12 26.35 -0.50 1.34
CA SER A 12 25.64 0.42 0.47
C SER A 12 24.33 0.76 1.16
N THR A 13 24.29 1.90 1.82
CA THR A 13 23.10 2.42 2.46
C THR A 13 22.16 2.80 1.32
N VAL A 14 21.36 1.83 0.89
CA VAL A 14 20.29 2.06 -0.08
C VAL A 14 19.42 3.15 0.54
N LYS A 15 19.55 4.38 0.04
CA LYS A 15 18.77 5.52 0.52
C LYS A 15 17.30 5.08 0.53
N ALA A 16 16.63 5.27 1.66
CA ALA A 16 15.21 5.02 1.72
C ALA A 16 14.55 5.96 0.70
N LEU A 17 13.75 5.42 -0.21
CA LEU A 17 12.89 6.24 -1.04
C LEU A 17 12.04 7.10 -0.09
N PRO A 18 12.01 8.43 -0.25
CA PRO A 18 11.08 9.21 0.51
C PRO A 18 9.68 8.75 0.10
N THR A 19 8.90 8.24 1.06
CA THR A 19 7.45 8.22 0.90
C THR A 19 7.05 9.64 0.54
N VAL A 20 6.45 9.83 -0.63
CA VAL A 20 5.91 11.12 -1.01
C VAL A 20 4.92 11.50 0.10
N ARG A 21 5.23 12.53 0.86
CA ARG A 21 4.34 13.04 1.90
C ARG A 21 3.37 14.02 1.26
N ASP A 22 2.19 14.16 1.85
CA ASP A 22 1.21 15.18 1.50
C ASP A 22 0.72 15.15 0.03
N HIS A 23 0.72 13.98 -0.61
CA HIS A 23 0.16 13.81 -1.97
C HIS A 23 -1.37 13.72 -2.00
N THR A 24 -2.04 13.73 -0.85
CA THR A 24 -3.49 13.78 -0.72
C THR A 24 -3.94 15.04 -0.01
N THR A 25 -5.22 15.39 -0.16
CA THR A 25 -5.92 16.34 0.69
C THR A 25 -6.35 15.66 2.00
N ASP A 26 -7.06 16.42 2.83
CA ASP A 26 -7.82 15.96 4.00
C ASP A 26 -9.29 15.66 3.66
N GLN A 27 -9.71 15.88 2.41
CA GLN A 27 -11.07 15.64 1.95
C GLN A 27 -11.19 14.25 1.33
N LEU A 28 -12.28 13.56 1.66
CA LEU A 28 -12.60 12.28 1.05
C LEU A 28 -13.23 12.46 -0.33
N ASN A 29 -13.08 11.46 -1.18
CA ASN A 29 -13.84 11.36 -2.42
C ASN A 29 -15.35 11.18 -2.13
N PRO A 30 -16.23 11.30 -3.13
CA PRO A 30 -17.68 11.16 -2.94
C PRO A 30 -18.11 9.81 -2.34
N ALA A 31 -17.32 8.75 -2.54
CA ALA A 31 -17.58 7.43 -1.97
C ALA A 31 -17.17 7.29 -0.49
N GLY A 32 -16.44 8.27 0.06
CA GLY A 32 -16.00 8.28 1.45
C GLY A 32 -14.99 7.20 1.80
N ASP A 33 -14.19 6.72 0.83
CA ASP A 33 -13.28 5.57 1.03
C ASP A 33 -11.80 5.88 0.83
N GLU A 34 -11.44 7.02 0.24
CA GLU A 34 -10.07 7.49 0.12
C GLU A 34 -9.97 9.01 0.07
N TYR A 35 -8.84 9.55 0.52
CA TYR A 35 -8.54 10.97 0.39
C TYR A 35 -8.26 11.34 -1.07
N LEU A 36 -8.71 12.53 -1.48
CA LEU A 36 -8.49 13.03 -2.83
C LEU A 36 -6.99 13.27 -3.08
N PRO A 37 -6.42 12.80 -4.19
CA PRO A 37 -5.03 13.11 -4.53
C PRO A 37 -4.88 14.61 -4.86
N ARG A 38 -3.87 15.27 -4.28
CA ARG A 38 -3.41 16.62 -4.68
C ARG A 38 -2.55 16.56 -5.93
N GLU A 39 -1.82 15.48 -6.08
CA GLU A 39 -0.91 15.24 -7.18
C GLU A 39 -1.12 13.82 -7.70
N ILE A 40 -0.79 13.61 -8.96
CA ILE A 40 -0.75 12.30 -9.60
C ILE A 40 0.57 12.13 -10.34
N ASP A 41 0.96 10.89 -10.60
CA ASP A 41 2.09 10.56 -11.46
C ASP A 41 1.54 9.81 -12.67
N GLU A 42 1.80 10.32 -13.87
CA GLU A 42 1.28 9.74 -15.11
C GLU A 42 1.75 8.30 -15.32
N PHE A 43 2.96 7.94 -14.88
CA PHE A 43 3.43 6.56 -14.94
C PHE A 43 2.76 5.70 -13.88
N GLY A 44 2.52 6.24 -12.68
CA GLY A 44 1.77 5.56 -11.63
C GLY A 44 0.34 5.22 -12.06
N GLU A 45 -0.35 6.17 -12.68
CA GLU A 45 -1.71 6.00 -13.21
C GLU A 45 -1.80 4.91 -14.29
N LYS A 46 -0.73 4.70 -15.06
CA LYS A 46 -0.64 3.60 -16.05
C LYS A 46 -0.42 2.21 -15.42
N LYS A 47 -0.22 2.11 -14.10
CA LYS A 47 0.05 0.86 -13.38
C LYS A 47 -1.11 0.39 -12.52
N VAL A 48 -2.14 1.21 -12.34
CA VAL A 48 -3.29 0.89 -11.48
C VAL A 48 -4.58 1.50 -12.03
N MET A 49 -5.63 0.69 -12.11
CA MET A 49 -6.97 1.12 -12.50
C MET A 49 -7.63 1.95 -11.39
N PRO A 50 -8.68 2.75 -11.71
CA PRO A 50 -9.42 3.52 -10.70
C PRO A 50 -9.97 2.69 -9.54
N ASN A 51 -10.35 1.43 -9.81
CA ASN A 51 -10.82 0.49 -8.80
C ASN A 51 -9.70 -0.14 -7.94
N GLY A 52 -8.43 0.15 -8.25
CA GLY A 52 -7.27 -0.39 -7.53
C GLY A 52 -6.71 -1.69 -8.10
N GLN A 53 -7.22 -2.20 -9.22
CA GLN A 53 -6.61 -3.34 -9.90
C GLN A 53 -5.27 -2.93 -10.53
N LEU A 54 -4.21 -3.70 -10.28
CA LEU A 54 -2.91 -3.45 -10.89
C LEU A 54 -2.90 -3.85 -12.37
N LEU A 55 -2.15 -3.10 -13.16
CA LEU A 55 -1.97 -3.32 -14.59
C LEU A 55 -0.61 -3.96 -14.91
N GLY A 56 -0.60 -4.73 -15.99
CA GLY A 56 0.55 -5.54 -16.41
C GLY A 56 0.76 -6.76 -15.51
N ASN A 57 2.00 -7.26 -15.41
CA ASN A 57 2.32 -8.45 -14.62
C ASN A 57 2.58 -8.13 -13.14
N ARG A 58 1.82 -7.20 -12.56
CA ARG A 58 1.97 -6.77 -11.17
C ARG A 58 0.89 -7.41 -10.32
N THR A 59 1.31 -7.96 -9.19
CA THR A 59 0.41 -8.59 -8.23
C THR A 59 0.68 -8.02 -6.84
N TYR A 60 -0.37 -7.77 -6.08
CA TYR A 60 -0.23 -7.32 -4.69
C TYR A 60 0.26 -8.45 -3.80
N ARG A 61 1.13 -8.10 -2.85
CA ARG A 61 1.55 -8.99 -1.76
C ARG A 61 0.44 -9.27 -0.75
N CYS A 62 -0.51 -8.34 -0.63
CA CYS A 62 -1.66 -8.47 0.24
C CYS A 62 -2.84 -8.98 -0.59
N ARG A 63 -3.68 -9.83 0.01
CA ARG A 63 -4.95 -10.23 -0.61
C ARG A 63 -5.85 -9.00 -0.81
N THR A 64 -6.40 -8.90 -2.01
CA THR A 64 -7.41 -7.90 -2.37
C THR A 64 -8.79 -8.53 -2.49
N PHE A 65 -9.82 -7.77 -2.13
CA PHE A 65 -11.20 -8.24 -2.17
C PHE A 65 -12.18 -7.10 -2.42
N LEU A 66 -13.38 -7.48 -2.84
CA LEU A 66 -14.52 -6.57 -2.96
C LEU A 66 -15.28 -6.51 -1.64
N VAL A 67 -15.92 -5.38 -1.39
CA VAL A 67 -16.75 -5.16 -0.21
C VAL A 67 -18.16 -4.78 -0.66
N PRO A 68 -19.22 -5.39 -0.09
CA PRO A 68 -20.59 -5.08 -0.48
C PRO A 68 -20.88 -3.59 -0.35
N ASN A 69 -21.66 -3.05 -1.29
CA ASN A 69 -22.07 -1.64 -1.33
C ASN A 69 -20.92 -0.63 -1.50
N ARG A 70 -19.70 -1.06 -1.90
CA ARG A 70 -18.57 -0.18 -2.22
C ARG A 70 -18.14 -0.20 -3.69
N GLY A 71 -19.02 -0.65 -4.57
CA GLY A 71 -18.75 -0.77 -6.00
C GLY A 71 -17.72 -1.87 -6.32
N ASP A 72 -16.96 -1.67 -7.38
CA ASP A 72 -15.94 -2.62 -7.88
C ASP A 72 -14.53 -2.35 -7.30
N LYS A 73 -14.42 -1.46 -6.31
CA LYS A 73 -13.15 -1.09 -5.70
C LYS A 73 -12.55 -2.25 -4.90
N LEU A 74 -11.26 -2.46 -5.08
CA LEU A 74 -10.47 -3.42 -4.32
C LEU A 74 -10.03 -2.83 -2.98
N PHE A 75 -10.23 -3.61 -1.93
CA PHE A 75 -9.82 -3.32 -0.57
C PHE A 75 -8.81 -4.35 -0.08
N MET A 76 -8.09 -3.99 0.99
CA MET A 76 -7.16 -4.87 1.69
C MET A 76 -7.39 -4.81 3.20
N LEU A 77 -7.06 -5.88 3.90
CA LEU A 77 -7.02 -5.88 5.37
C LEU A 77 -5.84 -5.05 5.86
N ALA A 78 -6.10 -4.00 6.64
CA ALA A 78 -5.03 -3.12 7.12
C ALA A 78 -4.01 -3.84 8.01
N THR A 79 -4.43 -4.91 8.71
CA THR A 79 -3.55 -5.76 9.51
C THR A 79 -2.56 -6.56 8.67
N GLU A 80 -2.98 -7.02 7.49
CA GLU A 80 -2.12 -7.72 6.54
C GLU A 80 -1.14 -6.73 5.89
N CYS A 81 -1.63 -5.56 5.46
CA CYS A 81 -0.80 -4.47 4.94
C CYS A 81 0.28 -4.04 5.92
N ALA A 82 -0.08 -3.86 7.20
CA ALA A 82 0.86 -3.48 8.26
C ALA A 82 2.00 -4.51 8.38
N ARG A 83 1.66 -5.81 8.40
CA ARG A 83 2.64 -6.90 8.46
C ARG A 83 3.57 -6.89 7.25
N VAL A 84 3.03 -6.80 6.03
CA VAL A 84 3.81 -6.79 4.79
C VAL A 84 4.79 -5.60 4.73
N LEU A 85 4.39 -4.46 5.27
CA LEU A 85 5.20 -3.23 5.27
C LEU A 85 6.09 -3.07 6.50
N GLY A 86 6.06 -4.00 7.45
CA GLY A 86 6.88 -3.99 8.67
C GLY A 86 6.39 -3.03 9.77
N TYR A 87 5.12 -2.63 9.75
CA TYR A 87 4.50 -1.95 10.89
C TYR A 87 4.08 -2.97 11.95
N ARG A 88 4.15 -2.58 13.24
CA ARG A 88 3.73 -3.43 14.35
C ARG A 88 2.24 -3.83 14.25
N ASP A 89 1.41 -2.88 13.86
CA ASP A 89 -0.04 -3.03 13.75
C ASP A 89 -0.62 -2.02 12.76
N SER A 90 -1.92 -2.14 12.47
CA SER A 90 -2.63 -1.23 11.59
C SER A 90 -2.75 0.18 12.18
N TYR A 91 -2.71 0.34 13.50
CA TYR A 91 -2.74 1.66 14.13
C TYR A 91 -1.49 2.48 13.77
N LEU A 92 -0.29 1.90 13.87
CA LEU A 92 0.95 2.55 13.44
C LEU A 92 1.03 2.76 11.93
N LEU A 93 0.43 1.86 11.13
CA LEU A 93 0.33 2.06 9.68
C LEU A 93 -0.41 3.38 9.37
N PHE A 94 -1.60 3.60 9.95
CA PHE A 94 -2.37 4.83 9.68
C PHE A 94 -1.76 6.06 10.35
N ASN A 95 -1.22 5.95 11.57
CA ASN A 95 -0.60 7.09 12.25
C ASN A 95 0.63 7.64 11.51
N LYS A 96 1.44 6.74 10.92
CA LYS A 96 2.64 7.14 10.17
C LYS A 96 2.34 7.52 8.71
N ASN A 97 1.13 7.24 8.21
CA ASN A 97 0.75 7.52 6.83
C ASN A 97 -0.63 8.19 6.79
N ARG A 98 -0.63 9.51 7.03
CA ARG A 98 -1.85 10.33 7.07
C ARG A 98 -2.58 10.44 5.72
N SER A 99 -1.93 10.05 4.64
CA SER A 99 -2.51 9.94 3.29
C SER A 99 -3.41 8.71 3.12
N LEU A 100 -3.46 7.78 4.08
CA LEU A 100 -4.33 6.61 4.04
C LEU A 100 -5.58 6.85 4.87
N PHE A 101 -6.74 6.58 4.28
CA PHE A 101 -8.00 6.59 5.00
C PHE A 101 -8.28 5.22 5.63
N LYS A 102 -8.58 5.21 6.93
CA LYS A 102 -8.94 4.00 7.68
C LYS A 102 -10.45 3.82 7.64
N ILE A 103 -10.91 2.74 7.04
CA ILE A 103 -12.32 2.35 7.06
C ILE A 103 -12.51 1.27 8.11
N ILE A 104 -13.47 1.46 9.02
CA ILE A 104 -13.91 0.39 9.92
C ILE A 104 -15.02 -0.38 9.24
N ALA A 105 -14.81 -1.69 9.03
CA ALA A 105 -15.82 -2.55 8.42
C ALA A 105 -17.02 -2.71 9.37
N SER A 106 -18.22 -2.47 8.83
CA SER A 106 -19.50 -2.72 9.47
C SER A 106 -19.72 -4.21 9.73
N GLN A 107 -20.75 -4.56 10.50
CA GLN A 107 -21.06 -5.96 10.77
C GLN A 107 -21.39 -6.74 9.50
N ALA A 108 -22.21 -6.18 8.61
CA ALA A 108 -22.58 -6.81 7.34
C ALA A 108 -21.36 -7.05 6.44
N GLU A 109 -20.44 -6.08 6.34
CA GLU A 109 -19.21 -6.25 5.57
C GLU A 109 -18.31 -7.33 6.19
N LYS A 110 -18.19 -7.39 7.52
CA LYS A 110 -17.42 -8.47 8.19
C LYS A 110 -18.02 -9.85 7.94
N ASP A 111 -19.34 -9.96 7.94
CA ASP A 111 -20.05 -11.24 7.72
C ASP A 111 -19.80 -11.74 6.30
N ASP A 112 -19.86 -10.84 5.32
CA ASP A 112 -19.54 -11.12 3.93
C ASP A 112 -18.07 -11.52 3.73
N LEU A 113 -17.13 -10.82 4.39
CA LEU A 113 -15.72 -11.21 4.36
C LEU A 113 -15.45 -12.58 5.00
N VAL A 114 -16.28 -13.03 5.94
CA VAL A 114 -16.22 -14.41 6.46
C VAL A 114 -16.76 -15.40 5.43
N GLN A 115 -17.86 -15.07 4.75
CA GLN A 115 -18.43 -15.89 3.69
C GLN A 115 -17.49 -16.04 2.49
N GLN A 116 -16.73 -15.00 2.15
CA GLN A 116 -15.67 -15.03 1.15
C GLN A 116 -14.37 -15.71 1.62
N GLU A 117 -14.34 -16.27 2.84
CA GLU A 117 -13.16 -16.91 3.47
C GLU A 117 -11.94 -15.98 3.62
N ILE A 118 -12.14 -14.66 3.53
CA ILE A 118 -11.11 -13.65 3.73
C ILE A 118 -10.80 -13.52 5.22
N LEU A 119 -11.85 -13.54 6.04
CA LEU A 119 -11.79 -13.48 7.50
C LEU A 119 -12.18 -14.84 8.12
N PRO A 120 -11.47 -15.28 9.17
CA PRO A 120 -11.95 -16.37 10.00
C PRO A 120 -13.24 -15.98 10.73
N PHE A 121 -14.17 -16.93 10.93
CA PHE A 121 -15.43 -16.69 11.66
C PHE A 121 -15.21 -16.06 13.05
N SER A 122 -14.16 -16.48 13.76
CA SER A 122 -13.82 -15.95 15.10
C SER A 122 -13.45 -14.45 15.10
N TYR A 123 -13.18 -13.86 13.93
CA TYR A 123 -12.83 -12.44 13.80
C TYR A 123 -14.05 -11.55 13.54
N ARG A 124 -15.25 -12.14 13.35
CA ARG A 124 -16.53 -11.44 13.14
C ARG A 124 -16.82 -10.40 14.22
N SER A 125 -16.50 -10.70 15.48
CA SER A 125 -16.75 -9.80 16.63
C SER A 125 -15.62 -8.79 16.86
N ARG A 126 -14.53 -8.84 16.10
CA ARG A 126 -13.40 -7.91 16.24
C ARG A 126 -13.65 -6.64 15.44
N GLN A 127 -12.97 -5.56 15.83
CA GLN A 127 -12.86 -4.38 14.98
C GLN A 127 -11.93 -4.70 13.81
N ILE A 128 -12.45 -4.60 12.59
CA ILE A 128 -11.71 -4.83 11.36
C ILE A 128 -11.54 -3.51 10.63
N ALA A 129 -10.30 -3.21 10.25
CA ALA A 129 -9.96 -2.04 9.46
C ALA A 129 -9.53 -2.45 8.05
N ILE A 130 -10.10 -1.79 7.04
CA ILE A 130 -9.77 -1.97 5.62
C ILE A 130 -9.31 -0.65 5.00
N VAL A 131 -8.67 -0.74 3.84
CA VAL A 131 -8.13 0.40 3.08
C VAL A 131 -8.18 0.10 1.58
N THR A 132 -8.33 1.11 0.72
CA THR A 132 -8.34 0.91 -0.74
C THR A 132 -6.98 0.45 -1.24
N ALA A 133 -6.97 -0.54 -2.13
CA ALA A 133 -5.76 -1.07 -2.76
C ALA A 133 -5.00 0.02 -3.53
N ARG A 134 -5.74 0.93 -4.18
CA ARG A 134 -5.20 2.07 -4.92
C ARG A 134 -4.43 3.03 -4.01
N SER A 135 -4.98 3.40 -2.86
CA SER A 135 -4.29 4.25 -1.88
C SER A 135 -3.03 3.59 -1.32
N MET A 136 -3.07 2.28 -1.06
CA MET A 136 -1.91 1.51 -0.65
C MET A 136 -0.80 1.54 -1.72
N PHE A 137 -1.15 1.33 -2.99
CA PHE A 137 -0.18 1.41 -4.09
C PHE A 137 0.37 2.82 -4.28
N ARG A 138 -0.47 3.86 -4.22
CA ARG A 138 -0.04 5.25 -4.31
C ARG A 138 0.95 5.60 -3.19
N GLN A 139 0.73 5.11 -1.98
CA GLN A 139 1.58 5.42 -0.83
C GLN A 139 2.90 4.64 -0.82
N PHE A 140 2.87 3.36 -1.21
CA PHE A 140 4.00 2.44 -0.98
C PHE A 140 4.63 1.86 -2.25
N GLY A 141 3.99 2.02 -3.41
CA GLY A 141 4.51 1.60 -4.70
C GLY A 141 4.93 0.13 -4.72
N SER A 142 6.15 -0.10 -5.18
CA SER A 142 6.79 -1.42 -5.31
C SER A 142 6.79 -2.25 -4.03
N ARG A 143 6.72 -1.62 -2.84
CA ARG A 143 6.76 -2.33 -1.54
C ARG A 143 5.54 -3.20 -1.28
N VAL A 144 4.40 -2.91 -1.91
CA VAL A 144 3.19 -3.74 -1.84
C VAL A 144 3.04 -4.69 -3.03
N ILE A 145 4.01 -4.70 -3.95
CA ILE A 145 4.02 -5.54 -5.15
C ILE A 145 4.92 -6.76 -4.94
N GLU A 146 4.48 -7.93 -5.40
CA GLU A 146 5.31 -9.13 -5.43
C GLU A 146 6.50 -8.93 -6.36
N ASN A 147 7.71 -9.21 -5.87
CA ASN A 147 8.96 -8.94 -6.59
C ASN A 147 9.08 -7.51 -7.16
N GLY A 148 8.42 -6.53 -6.50
CA GLY A 148 8.38 -5.16 -6.97
C GLY A 148 9.77 -4.52 -7.04
N ARG A 149 10.09 -3.92 -8.19
CA ARG A 149 11.33 -3.17 -8.38
C ARG A 149 11.12 -1.70 -8.05
N ARG A 150 12.07 -1.13 -7.31
CA ARG A 150 12.09 0.30 -7.00
C ARG A 150 12.10 1.11 -8.28
N VAL A 151 11.54 2.31 -8.23
CA VAL A 151 11.36 3.22 -9.37
C VAL A 151 10.35 2.67 -10.39
N ARG A 152 10.64 1.52 -11.01
CA ARG A 152 9.83 0.92 -12.07
C ARG A 152 8.45 0.51 -11.65
N ASP A 153 8.30 -0.08 -10.47
CA ASP A 153 7.02 -0.55 -9.95
C ASP A 153 6.45 0.36 -8.87
N ASP A 154 7.10 1.51 -8.62
CA ASP A 154 6.53 2.55 -7.78
C ASP A 154 5.45 3.34 -8.53
N TYR A 155 4.46 3.83 -7.79
CA TYR A 155 3.49 4.79 -8.34
C TYR A 155 4.20 6.11 -8.70
N TRP A 156 5.07 6.61 -7.82
CA TRP A 156 5.78 7.89 -7.99
C TRP A 156 7.10 7.74 -8.76
N GLU A 157 7.05 7.09 -9.93
CA GLU A 157 8.23 6.82 -10.75
C GLU A 157 8.95 8.12 -11.16
N THR A 158 8.20 9.13 -11.61
CA THR A 158 8.78 10.40 -12.07
C THR A 158 9.55 11.09 -10.96
N LYS A 159 9.01 11.09 -9.74
CA LYS A 159 9.65 11.68 -8.56
C LYS A 159 10.90 10.90 -8.16
N ALA A 160 10.82 9.57 -8.19
CA ALA A 160 11.97 8.72 -7.88
C ALA A 160 13.13 8.95 -8.88
N ARG A 161 12.84 9.01 -10.18
CA ARG A 161 13.83 9.32 -11.22
C ARG A 161 14.43 10.72 -11.05
N LYS A 162 13.61 11.74 -10.78
CA LYS A 162 14.08 13.12 -10.53
C LYS A 162 15.01 13.23 -9.31
N GLN A 163 14.85 12.37 -8.32
CA GLN A 163 15.70 12.31 -7.13
C GLN A 163 16.97 11.45 -7.32
N GLY A 164 17.20 10.93 -8.54
CA GLY A 164 18.39 10.16 -8.88
C GLY A 164 18.34 8.70 -8.43
N PHE A 165 17.15 8.16 -8.11
CA PHE A 165 17.02 6.72 -7.87
C PHE A 165 17.02 5.96 -9.19
N THR A 166 17.76 4.86 -9.22
CA THR A 166 17.86 3.92 -10.34
C THR A 166 17.25 2.57 -9.96
N GLU A 167 16.81 1.81 -10.96
CA GLU A 167 16.23 0.45 -10.83
C GLU A 167 17.25 -0.60 -10.40
#